data_AF-A0A8J5V6M3-F1
#
_entry.id   AF-A0A8J5V6M3-F1
#
_cell.length_a   1.000
_cell.length_b   1.000
_cell.length_c   1.000
_cell.angle_alpha   90.00
_cell.angle_beta   90.00
_cell.angle_gamma   90.00
#
_symmetry.space_group_name_H-M   'P 1'
#
loop_
_entity.id
_entity.type
_entity.pdbx_description
1 polymer ?
#
loop_
_entity_poly.entity_id
_entity_poly.type
_entity_poly.pdbx_seq_one_letter_code
_entity_poly.pdbx_strand_id
1 'polypeptide(L)' 'MLSPKMQKSVRINDSQVLMLSERAHYDHSLAGYLHKRTADLTKWQLRWFVLYQNLLFYYDNEAFSRPSGVIML' A
#
# COMPACT_ATOMS: atom_id res chain seq x y z
N MET A 1 14.08 22.87 25.56
CA MET A 1 13.27 23.06 24.35
C MET A 1 12.75 21.69 23.94
N LEU A 2 11.43 21.45 23.98
CA LEU A 2 10.84 20.16 23.58
C LEU A 2 10.83 20.07 22.05
N SER A 3 11.47 19.03 21.51
CA SER A 3 11.42 18.73 20.07
C SER A 3 9.98 18.47 19.62
N PRO A 4 9.52 19.00 18.47
CA PRO A 4 8.19 18.72 17.96
C PRO A 4 7.99 17.20 17.80
N LYS A 5 6.92 16.66 18.39
CA LYS A 5 6.56 15.25 18.17
C LYS A 5 6.23 15.06 16.69
N MET A 6 7.11 14.33 15.99
CA MET A 6 6.90 13.96 14.59
C MET A 6 5.55 13.24 14.43
N GLN A 7 4.69 13.80 13.58
CA GLN A 7 3.40 13.20 13.30
C GLN A 7 3.61 11.85 12.61
N LYS A 8 3.27 10.76 13.31
CA LYS A 8 3.56 9.39 12.87
C LYS A 8 2.70 8.92 11.69
N SER A 9 1.66 9.67 11.30
CA SER A 9 0.76 9.32 10.20
C SER A 9 0.47 10.51 9.30
N VAL A 10 0.68 10.30 8.00
CA VAL A 10 0.21 11.20 6.95
C VAL A 10 -1.29 10.98 6.80
N ARG A 11 -2.08 12.05 6.87
CA ARG A 11 -3.50 11.98 6.49
C ARG A 11 -3.58 12.01 4.98
N ILE A 12 -4.16 10.97 4.39
CA ILE A 12 -4.34 10.87 2.94
C ILE A 12 -5.83 10.79 2.67
N ASN A 13 -6.28 11.44 1.61
CA ASN A 13 -7.68 11.36 1.18
C ASN A 13 -7.93 10.00 0.51
N ASP A 14 -8.90 9.25 1.01
CA ASP A 14 -9.25 7.91 0.50
C ASP A 14 -9.60 7.89 -0.99
N SER A 15 -10.27 8.93 -1.50
CA SER A 15 -10.60 9.03 -2.93
C SER A 15 -9.37 9.17 -3.81
N GLN A 16 -8.34 9.87 -3.32
CA GLN A 16 -7.06 10.02 -4.04
C GLN A 16 -6.29 8.70 -4.04
N VAL A 17 -6.28 7.96 -2.91
CA VAL A 17 -5.64 6.64 -2.82
C VAL A 17 -6.31 5.64 -3.76
N LEU A 18 -7.64 5.63 -3.81
CA LEU A 18 -8.39 4.76 -4.73
C LEU A 18 -8.07 5.09 -6.19
N MET A 19 -8.11 6.35 -6.58
CA MET A 19 -7.78 6.79 -7.94
C MET A 19 -6.35 6.41 -8.34
N LEU A 20 -5.37 6.57 -7.43
CA LEU A 20 -3.99 6.17 -7.69
C LEU A 20 -3.83 4.65 -7.79
N SER A 21 -4.56 3.89 -6.97
CA SER A 21 -4.59 2.42 -7.06
C SER A 21 -5.16 1.95 -8.39
N GLU A 22 -6.23 2.57 -8.88
CA GLU A 22 -6.79 2.24 -10.20
C GLU A 22 -5.77 2.46 -11.31
N ARG A 23 -5.03 3.59 -11.28
CA ARG A 23 -3.95 3.84 -12.24
C ARG A 23 -2.80 2.84 -12.13
N ALA A 24 -2.46 2.41 -10.90
CA ALA A 24 -1.40 1.46 -10.66
C ALA A 24 -1.62 0.13 -11.40
N HIS A 25 -2.87 -0.31 -11.62
CA HIS A 25 -3.12 -1.55 -12.37
C HIS A 25 -2.65 -1.49 -13.84
N TYR A 26 -2.57 -0.30 -14.43
CA TYR A 26 -2.18 -0.12 -15.83
C TYR A 26 -0.75 0.37 -15.98
N ASP A 27 -0.30 1.25 -15.09
CA ASP A 27 0.97 1.99 -15.22
C ASP A 27 2.00 1.59 -14.14
N HIS A 28 1.91 0.38 -13.58
CA HIS A 28 2.87 -0.08 -12.58
C HIS A 28 4.24 -0.37 -13.18
N SER A 29 5.27 -0.21 -12.34
CA SER A 29 6.63 -0.61 -12.67
C SER A 29 6.88 -2.09 -12.40
N LEU A 30 6.23 -2.63 -11.36
CA LEU A 30 6.35 -4.03 -10.98
C LEU A 30 5.07 -4.48 -10.26
N ALA A 31 4.66 -5.72 -10.49
CA ALA A 31 3.61 -6.36 -9.73
C ALA A 31 3.94 -7.82 -9.46
N GLY A 32 3.45 -8.37 -8.36
CA GLY A 32 3.76 -9.75 -7.98
C GLY A 32 3.25 -10.13 -6.60
N TYR A 33 3.19 -11.44 -6.35
CA TYR A 33 2.87 -11.96 -5.03
C TYR A 33 4.08 -11.86 -4.09
N LEU A 34 3.87 -11.30 -2.90
CA LEU A 34 4.86 -11.28 -1.82
C LEU A 34 4.19 -11.69 -0.49
N HIS A 35 5.00 -12.20 0.43
CA HIS A 35 4.55 -12.45 1.78
C HIS A 35 4.65 -11.17 2.61
N LYS A 36 3.52 -10.70 3.13
CA LYS A 36 3.42 -9.56 4.04
C LYS A 36 3.18 -10.04 5.47
N ARG A 37 3.97 -9.56 6.42
CA ARG A 37 3.70 -9.80 7.84
C ARG A 37 2.47 -8.99 8.28
N THR A 38 1.61 -9.62 9.07
CA THR A 38 0.42 -8.97 9.65
C THR A 38 0.83 -7.86 10.63
N ALA A 39 -0.07 -6.90 10.87
CA ALA A 39 0.24 -5.73 11.69
C ALA A 39 0.52 -6.08 13.16
N ASP A 40 -0.08 -7.16 13.66
CA ASP A 40 0.17 -7.77 14.97
C ASP A 40 1.48 -8.60 15.01
N LEU A 41 2.22 -8.68 13.90
CA LEU A 41 3.49 -9.38 13.75
C LEU A 41 3.44 -10.91 13.94
N THR A 42 2.25 -11.51 13.95
CA THR A 42 2.07 -12.94 14.28
C THR A 42 2.13 -13.88 13.08
N LYS A 43 1.76 -13.41 11.87
CA LYS A 43 1.58 -14.27 10.69
C LYS A 43 2.12 -13.61 9.42
N TRP A 44 2.47 -14.44 8.44
CA TRP A 44 2.75 -14.01 7.07
C TRP A 44 1.56 -14.36 6.18
N GLN A 45 1.16 -13.44 5.31
CA GLN A 45 0.08 -13.62 4.36
C GLN A 45 0.58 -13.34 2.95
N LEU A 46 0.24 -14.22 2.01
CA LEU A 46 0.48 -13.95 0.60
C LEU A 46 -0.48 -12.84 0.14
N ARG A 47 0.05 -11.79 -0.46
CA ARG A 47 -0.71 -10.66 -1.00
C ARG A 47 -0.19 -10.32 -2.38
N TRP A 48 -1.07 -9.82 -3.25
CA TRP A 48 -0.67 -9.26 -4.52
C TRP A 48 -0.19 -7.83 -4.30
N PHE A 49 1.01 -7.49 -4.76
CA PHE A 49 1.59 -6.17 -4.64
C PHE A 49 1.71 -5.50 -6.00
N VAL A 50 1.47 -4.20 -6.03
CA VAL A 50 1.62 -3.36 -7.23
C VAL A 50 2.44 -2.12 -6.85
N LEU A 51 3.60 -1.97 -7.47
CA LEU A 51 4.48 -0.83 -7.30
C LEU A 51 4.18 0.22 -8.38
N TYR A 52 3.69 1.37 -7.94
CA TYR A 52 3.41 2.53 -8.79
C TYR A 52 4.15 3.74 -8.24
N GLN A 53 5.19 4.19 -8.96
CA GLN A 53 6.10 5.24 -8.49
C GLN A 53 6.71 4.87 -7.12
N ASN A 54 6.47 5.68 -6.09
CA ASN A 54 6.88 5.44 -4.70
C ASN A 54 5.73 4.89 -3.82
N LEU A 55 4.63 4.44 -4.44
CA LEU A 55 3.49 3.84 -3.75
C LEU A 55 3.46 2.35 -4.02
N LEU A 56 3.48 1.58 -2.94
CA LEU A 56 3.35 0.13 -2.97
C LEU A 56 1.96 -0.25 -2.45
N PHE A 57 1.05 -0.52 -3.38
CA PHE A 57 -0.28 -1.02 -3.07
C PHE A 57 -0.24 -2.53 -2.83
N TYR A 58 -1.13 -3.02 -1.98
CA TYR A 58 -1.33 -4.45 -1.82
C TYR A 58 -2.80 -4.84 -1.75
N TYR A 59 -3.11 -6.01 -2.28
CA TYR A 59 -4.46 -6.53 -2.48
C TYR A 59 -4.54 -7.97 -1.97
N ASP A 60 -5.75 -8.45 -1.77
CA ASP A 60 -6.00 -9.83 -1.35
C ASP A 60 -5.61 -10.84 -2.43
N ASN A 61 -5.84 -10.49 -3.70
CA ASN A 61 -5.35 -11.19 -4.88
C ASN A 61 -5.32 -10.21 -6.07
N GLU A 62 -4.87 -10.71 -7.22
CA GLU A 62 -4.72 -9.93 -8.46
C GLU A 62 -6.04 -9.38 -9.04
N ALA A 63 -7.18 -10.05 -8.80
CA ALA A 63 -8.47 -9.68 -9.38
C ALA A 63 -9.17 -8.53 -8.65
N PHE A 64 -8.72 -8.17 -7.44
CA PHE A 64 -9.30 -7.08 -6.68
C PHE A 64 -8.75 -5.72 -7.12
N SER A 65 -9.65 -4.77 -7.42
CA SER A 65 -9.30 -3.38 -7.75
C SER A 65 -9.15 -2.48 -6.54
N ARG A 66 -9.76 -2.85 -5.40
CA ARG A 66 -9.68 -2.07 -4.15
C ARG A 66 -8.46 -2.51 -3.33
N PRO A 67 -7.51 -1.62 -3.04
CA PRO A 67 -6.32 -1.97 -2.27
C PRO A 67 -6.69 -2.21 -0.80
N SER A 68 -6.07 -3.22 -0.21
CA SER A 68 -6.14 -3.50 1.24
C SER A 68 -5.23 -2.56 2.04
N GLY A 69 -4.33 -1.85 1.36
CA GLY A 69 -3.57 -0.73 1.90
C GLY A 69 -2.50 -0.24 0.94
N VAL A 70 -1.79 0.81 1.35
CA VAL A 70 -0.69 1.43 0.61
C VAL A 70 0.49 1.68 1.55
N ILE A 71 1.70 1.47 1.03
CA ILE A 71 2.95 1.81 1.70
C ILE A 71 3.65 2.87 0.84
N MET A 72 4.01 4.00 1.46
CA MET A 72 4.90 4.99 0.84
C MET A 72 6.34 4.57 1.10
N LEU A 73 7.11 4.37 0.03
CA LEU A 73 8.52 3.99 0.06
C LEU A 73 9.44 5.21 0.14
#